data_AF-A0AA38XDQ9-F1
#
_entry.id   AF-A0AA38XDQ9-F1
#
_cell.length_a   1.000
_cell.length_b   1.000
_cell.length_c   1.000
_cell.angle_alpha   90.00
_cell.angle_beta   90.00
_cell.angle_gamma   90.00
#
_symmetry.space_group_name_H-M   'P 1'
#
loop_
_entity.id
_entity.type
_entity.pdbx_description
1 polymer ?
#
loop_
_entity_poly.entity_id
_entity_poly.type
_entity_poly.pdbx_seq_one_letter_code
_entity_poly.pdbx_strand_id
1 'polypeptide(L)'
;MTGNGLIVGGVVGVTASSIFFGANLGMSFVFIPTILLPGPASTLPAQASGENRASQTSNSTQRPATKPEHLARQWLATYDIGKKAGPFFALTATGSWLYTALTLPAGLGTQQRLLAAASFLSVSIVPFTFTVMKRTNDELMRRADSATKGEEDKRNAGAEKGTVETYQTHDLLWRWAKLNFM
;
A
#
# COMPACT_ATOMS: atom_id res chain seq x y z
N MET A 1 -27.91 29.10 5.01
CA MET A 1 -26.44 28.96 4.81
C MET A 1 -26.18 28.99 3.31
N THR A 2 -25.25 29.83 2.87
CA THR A 2 -24.99 30.16 1.46
C THR A 2 -24.38 28.98 0.69
N GLY A 3 -24.83 28.73 -0.54
CA GLY A 3 -24.38 27.61 -1.40
C GLY A 3 -22.86 27.46 -1.55
N ASN A 4 -22.09 28.53 -1.28
CA ASN A 4 -20.63 28.52 -1.29
C ASN A 4 -20.01 27.48 -0.33
N GLY A 5 -20.59 27.28 0.87
CA GLY A 5 -20.07 26.31 1.84
C GLY A 5 -20.18 24.87 1.35
N LEU A 6 -21.28 24.55 0.67
CA LEU A 6 -21.54 23.24 0.08
C LEU A 6 -20.55 22.94 -1.06
N ILE A 7 -20.29 23.93 -1.92
CA ILE A 7 -19.34 23.80 -3.04
C ILE A 7 -17.93 23.60 -2.50
N VAL A 8 -17.51 24.39 -1.51
CA VAL A 8 -16.17 24.25 -0.90
C VAL A 8 -16.01 22.88 -0.26
N GLY A 9 -16.99 22.41 0.52
CA GLY A 9 -16.98 21.08 1.13
C GLY A 9 -16.87 19.96 0.10
N GLY A 10 -17.68 20.03 -0.97
CA GLY A 10 -17.61 19.05 -2.06
C GLY A 10 -16.26 19.05 -2.77
N VAL A 11 -15.71 20.22 -3.12
CA VAL A 11 -14.42 20.35 -3.81
C VAL A 11 -13.28 19.81 -2.96
N VAL A 12 -13.21 20.20 -1.68
CA VAL A 12 -12.16 19.73 -0.77
C VAL A 12 -12.27 18.22 -0.56
N GLY A 13 -13.48 17.68 -0.40
CA GLY A 13 -13.74 16.25 -0.28
C GLY A 13 -13.24 15.47 -1.50
N VAL A 14 -13.63 15.90 -2.70
CA VAL A 14 -13.19 15.28 -3.96
C VAL A 14 -11.67 15.34 -4.09
N THR A 15 -11.06 16.52 -3.92
CA THR A 15 -9.61 16.69 -4.09
C THR A 15 -8.82 15.82 -3.10
N ALA A 16 -9.20 15.81 -1.82
CA ALA A 16 -8.53 14.99 -0.82
C ALA A 16 -8.67 13.49 -1.11
N SER A 17 -9.88 13.03 -1.46
CA SER A 17 -10.12 11.64 -1.87
C SER A 17 -9.33 11.25 -3.13
N SER A 18 -9.28 12.12 -4.14
CA SER A 18 -8.54 11.88 -5.38
C SER A 18 -7.03 11.78 -5.15
N ILE A 19 -6.46 12.64 -4.31
CA ILE A 19 -5.02 12.57 -3.96
C ILE A 19 -4.73 11.26 -3.24
N PHE A 20 -5.53 10.92 -2.23
CA PHE A 20 -5.32 9.69 -1.45
C PHE A 20 -5.47 8.43 -2.31
N PHE A 21 -6.53 8.35 -3.11
CA PHE A 21 -6.75 7.24 -4.03
C PHE A 21 -5.67 7.16 -5.12
N GLY A 22 -5.31 8.30 -5.71
CA GLY A 22 -4.27 8.40 -6.74
C GLY A 22 -2.89 7.97 -6.23
N ALA A 23 -2.53 8.34 -4.99
CA ALA A 23 -1.30 7.89 -4.36
C ALA A 23 -1.26 6.37 -4.17
N ASN A 24 -2.38 5.77 -3.72
CA ASN A 24 -2.49 4.31 -3.59
C ASN A 24 -2.40 3.60 -4.94
N LEU A 25 -3.05 4.13 -5.99
CA LEU A 25 -2.94 3.60 -7.35
C LEU A 25 -1.52 3.69 -7.89
N GLY A 26 -0.88 4.85 -7.75
CA GLY A 26 0.50 5.05 -8.19
C GLY A 26 1.45 4.07 -7.51
N MET A 27 1.23 3.80 -6.22
CA MET A 27 2.02 2.81 -5.51
C MET A 27 1.84 1.39 -6.05
N SER A 28 0.60 0.92 -6.16
CA SER A 28 0.31 -0.47 -6.52
C SER A 28 0.56 -0.78 -8.00
N PHE A 29 0.28 0.17 -8.91
CA PHE A 29 0.31 -0.07 -10.36
C PHE A 29 1.52 0.51 -11.07
N VAL A 30 2.23 1.47 -10.46
CA VAL A 30 3.44 2.05 -11.04
C VAL A 30 4.66 1.64 -10.23
N PHE A 31 4.73 2.04 -8.96
CA PHE A 31 5.92 1.86 -8.14
C PHE A 31 6.30 0.38 -7.94
N ILE A 32 5.36 -0.46 -7.49
CA ILE A 32 5.65 -1.87 -7.21
C ILE A 32 6.11 -2.63 -8.47
N PRO A 33 5.41 -2.56 -9.62
CA PRO A 33 5.91 -3.16 -10.85
C PRO A 33 7.29 -2.61 -11.28
N THR A 34 7.53 -1.31 -11.13
CA THR A 34 8.82 -0.70 -11.51
C THR A 34 9.99 -1.21 -10.66
N ILE A 35 9.85 -1.30 -9.34
CA ILE A 35 10.94 -1.80 -8.48
C ILE A 35 11.19 -3.31 -8.68
N LEU A 36 10.19 -4.04 -9.17
CA LEU A 36 10.27 -5.47 -9.44
C LEU A 36 10.79 -5.81 -10.84
N LEU A 37 11.18 -4.81 -11.65
CA LEU A 37 11.70 -5.07 -12.98
C LEU A 37 12.94 -5.99 -12.95
N PRO A 38 13.04 -6.93 -13.90
CA PRO A 38 14.24 -7.74 -14.07
C PRO A 38 15.42 -6.88 -14.51
N GLY A 39 16.63 -7.36 -14.24
CA GLY A 39 17.85 -6.69 -14.71
C GLY A 39 17.94 -6.72 -16.23
N PRO A 40 18.66 -5.78 -16.86
CA PRO A 40 18.99 -5.89 -18.28
C PRO A 40 19.70 -7.23 -18.53
N ALA A 41 19.43 -7.86 -19.68
CA ALA A 41 20.08 -9.11 -20.06
C ALA A 41 21.61 -8.88 -20.08
N SER A 42 22.31 -9.46 -19.11
CA SER A 42 23.76 -9.27 -19.00
C SER A 42 24.45 -10.12 -20.06
N THR A 43 25.26 -9.50 -20.92
CA THR A 43 26.12 -10.17 -21.90
C THR A 43 27.45 -10.66 -21.30
N LEU A 44 27.63 -10.50 -19.98
CA LEU A 44 28.84 -10.89 -19.25
C LEU A 44 28.67 -12.30 -18.64
N PRO A 45 29.74 -13.13 -18.64
CA PRO A 45 29.69 -14.47 -18.06
C PRO A 45 29.29 -14.40 -16.58
N ALA A 46 28.36 -15.27 -16.19
CA ALA A 46 27.69 -15.29 -14.90
C ALA A 46 28.69 -15.32 -13.73
N GLN A 47 28.97 -14.16 -13.15
CA GLN A 47 29.70 -14.08 -11.90
C GLN A 47 28.76 -14.51 -10.76
N ALA A 48 29.11 -15.66 -10.19
CA ALA A 48 28.75 -16.21 -8.89
C ALA A 48 27.97 -15.26 -7.96
N SER A 49 26.66 -15.13 -8.19
CA SER A 49 25.73 -14.55 -7.23
C SER A 49 25.19 -15.70 -6.40
N GLY A 50 25.56 -15.74 -5.13
CA GLY A 50 25.30 -16.81 -4.17
C GLY A 50 23.92 -17.45 -4.33
N GLU A 51 23.94 -18.75 -4.62
CA GLU A 51 22.80 -19.62 -4.84
C GLU A 51 22.05 -19.88 -3.53
N ASN A 52 21.11 -19.00 -3.17
CA ASN A 52 20.07 -19.35 -2.19
C ASN A 52 19.05 -20.29 -2.86
N ARG A 53 19.38 -21.58 -2.91
CA ARG A 53 18.62 -22.67 -3.57
C ARG A 53 17.39 -23.16 -2.78
N ALA A 54 17.11 -22.65 -1.60
CA ALA A 54 16.11 -23.22 -0.69
C ALA A 54 14.83 -22.36 -0.61
N SER A 55 14.00 -22.33 -1.65
CA SER A 55 12.58 -21.93 -1.55
C SER A 55 11.79 -22.42 -2.77
N GLN A 56 10.88 -23.38 -2.55
CA GLN A 56 10.09 -24.08 -3.57
C GLN A 56 8.79 -23.35 -4.00
N THR A 57 8.67 -22.04 -3.80
CA THR A 57 7.40 -21.31 -4.05
C THR A 57 7.41 -20.41 -5.30
N SER A 58 8.50 -20.35 -6.06
CA SER A 58 8.57 -19.44 -7.21
C SER A 58 8.08 -20.10 -8.51
N ASN A 59 6.78 -19.94 -8.81
CA ASN A 59 6.27 -20.02 -10.19
C ASN A 59 6.44 -18.69 -10.96
N SER A 60 7.05 -17.67 -10.34
CA SER A 60 7.36 -16.39 -11.01
C SER A 60 8.68 -16.51 -11.76
N THR A 61 8.62 -16.49 -13.09
CA THR A 61 9.75 -16.67 -14.02
C THR A 61 10.68 -15.43 -14.08
N GLN A 62 10.41 -14.37 -13.31
CA GLN A 62 11.20 -13.14 -13.31
C GLN A 62 11.54 -12.71 -11.88
N ARG A 63 12.79 -12.98 -11.46
CA ARG A 63 13.36 -12.38 -10.25
C ARG A 63 13.73 -10.92 -10.54
N PRO A 64 13.41 -9.97 -9.64
CA PRO A 64 13.87 -8.59 -9.78
C PRO A 64 15.40 -8.50 -9.83
N ALA A 65 15.93 -7.49 -10.52
CA ALA A 65 17.37 -7.21 -10.55
C ALA A 65 17.93 -6.86 -9.15
N THR A 66 17.09 -6.17 -8.37
CA THR A 66 17.44 -5.58 -7.08
C THR A 66 17.41 -6.64 -5.99
N LYS A 67 18.41 -6.60 -5.09
CA LYS A 67 18.43 -7.51 -3.92
C LYS A 67 17.15 -7.34 -3.08
N PRO A 68 16.60 -8.43 -2.52
CA PRO A 68 15.34 -8.39 -1.76
C PRO A 68 15.38 -7.42 -0.56
N GLU A 69 16.53 -7.27 0.08
CA GLU A 69 16.76 -6.31 1.16
C GLU A 69 16.54 -4.86 0.70
N HIS A 70 17.09 -4.50 -0.47
CA HIS A 70 16.91 -3.17 -1.04
C HIS A 70 15.45 -2.93 -1.45
N LEU A 71 14.75 -3.95 -1.98
CA LEU A 71 13.33 -3.86 -2.30
C LEU A 71 12.47 -3.58 -1.05
N ALA A 72 12.72 -4.31 0.04
CA ALA A 72 12.02 -4.08 1.30
C ALA A 72 12.26 -2.66 1.84
N ARG A 73 13.49 -2.15 1.76
CA ARG A 73 13.83 -0.78 2.17
C ARG A 73 13.19 0.29 1.28
N GLN A 74 13.19 0.09 -0.04
CA GLN A 74 12.52 0.98 -0.99
C GLN A 74 11.03 1.06 -0.70
N TRP A 75 10.39 -0.08 -0.45
CA TRP A 75 9.00 -0.13 -0.03
C TRP A 75 8.77 0.57 1.31
N LEU A 76 9.60 0.31 2.33
CA LEU A 76 9.44 0.90 3.66
C LEU A 76 9.55 2.43 3.61
N ALA A 77 10.53 2.95 2.89
CA ALA A 77 10.71 4.39 2.71
C ALA A 77 9.44 5.04 2.14
N THR A 78 8.84 4.42 1.13
CA THR A 78 7.61 4.94 0.53
C THR A 78 6.38 4.73 1.41
N TYR A 79 6.29 3.59 2.11
CA TYR A 79 5.25 3.30 3.09
C TYR A 79 5.22 4.35 4.21
N ASP A 80 6.38 4.76 4.72
CA ASP A 80 6.47 5.78 5.77
C ASP A 80 6.00 7.17 5.31
N ILE A 81 6.17 7.51 4.03
CA ILE A 81 5.59 8.73 3.44
C ILE A 81 4.06 8.62 3.48
N GLY A 82 3.51 7.50 2.98
CA GLY A 82 2.08 7.24 2.95
C GLY A 82 1.44 7.22 4.34
N LYS A 83 2.09 6.59 5.32
CA LYS A 83 1.63 6.52 6.72
C LYS A 83 1.50 7.90 7.36
N LYS A 84 2.35 8.86 6.99
CA LYS A 84 2.30 10.24 7.48
C LYS A 84 1.22 11.07 6.78
N ALA A 85 1.11 10.95 5.46
CA ALA A 85 0.16 11.72 4.66
C ALA A 85 -1.27 11.19 4.72
N GLY A 86 -1.44 9.87 4.82
CA GLY A 86 -2.71 9.18 4.69
C GLY A 86 -3.78 9.63 5.69
N PRO A 87 -3.52 9.62 7.01
CA PRO A 87 -4.48 10.08 8.00
C PRO A 87 -4.95 11.52 7.77
N PHE A 88 -4.05 12.41 7.33
CA PHE A 88 -4.39 13.80 7.05
C PHE A 88 -5.42 13.92 5.90
N PHE A 89 -5.17 13.24 4.78
CA PHE A 89 -6.10 13.27 3.65
C PHE A 89 -7.41 12.53 3.94
N ALA A 90 -7.36 11.41 4.66
CA ALA A 90 -8.56 10.67 5.06
C ALA A 90 -9.47 11.51 5.96
N LEU A 91 -8.91 12.14 7.01
CA LEU A 91 -9.67 13.02 7.92
C LEU A 91 -10.24 14.24 7.18
N THR A 92 -9.46 14.83 6.28
CA THR A 92 -9.91 15.97 5.46
C THR A 92 -11.09 15.57 4.58
N ALA A 93 -11.00 14.43 3.88
CA ALA A 93 -12.08 13.90 3.05
C ALA A 93 -13.33 13.60 3.91
N THR A 94 -13.18 12.83 4.99
CA THR A 94 -14.26 12.49 5.93
C THR A 94 -14.97 13.74 6.44
N GLY A 95 -14.23 14.72 6.97
CA GLY A 95 -14.80 15.96 7.49
C GLY A 95 -15.55 16.74 6.41
N SER A 96 -15.03 16.77 5.19
CA SER A 96 -15.64 17.46 4.05
C SER A 96 -16.93 16.80 3.59
N TRP A 97 -16.94 15.47 3.48
CA TRP A 97 -18.13 14.68 3.13
C TRP A 97 -19.21 14.79 4.19
N LEU A 98 -18.84 14.66 5.47
CA LEU A 98 -19.78 14.78 6.59
C LEU A 98 -20.36 16.19 6.67
N TYR A 99 -19.53 17.23 6.56
CA TYR A 99 -19.99 18.61 6.54
C TYR A 99 -20.99 18.87 5.41
N THR A 100 -20.68 18.37 4.20
CA THR A 100 -21.57 18.49 3.03
C THR A 100 -22.89 17.76 3.28
N ALA A 101 -22.86 16.55 3.85
CA ALA A 101 -24.05 15.77 4.18
C ALA A 101 -24.96 16.49 5.19
N LEU A 102 -24.37 17.14 6.21
CA LEU A 102 -25.11 17.84 7.27
C LEU A 102 -25.69 19.18 6.83
N THR A 103 -25.12 19.80 5.80
CA THR A 103 -25.53 21.12 5.29
C THR A 103 -26.41 21.06 4.05
N LEU A 104 -26.73 19.84 3.58
CA LEU A 104 -27.60 19.63 2.42
C LEU A 104 -29.03 20.15 2.68
N PRO A 105 -29.67 20.82 1.70
CA PRO A 105 -31.06 21.24 1.82
C PRO A 105 -32.02 20.06 2.04
N ALA A 106 -33.11 20.30 2.77
CA ALA A 106 -34.17 19.31 2.94
C ALA A 106 -34.75 18.90 1.58
N GLY A 107 -34.93 17.59 1.36
CA GLY A 107 -35.41 17.01 0.10
C GLY A 107 -34.38 16.23 -0.71
N LEU A 108 -33.08 16.27 -0.33
CA LEU A 108 -31.98 15.59 -1.04
C LEU A 108 -31.49 14.34 -0.30
N GLY A 109 -32.42 13.55 0.26
CA GLY A 109 -32.10 12.43 1.17
C GLY A 109 -31.14 11.37 0.59
N THR A 110 -31.23 11.09 -0.71
CA THR A 110 -30.31 10.16 -1.38
C THR A 110 -28.88 10.68 -1.39
N GLN A 111 -28.65 11.95 -1.75
CA GLN A 111 -27.30 12.54 -1.74
C GLN A 111 -26.74 12.59 -0.32
N GLN A 112 -27.56 12.93 0.67
CA GLN A 112 -27.13 12.92 2.07
C GLN A 112 -26.64 11.53 2.50
N ARG A 113 -27.37 10.47 2.14
CA ARG A 113 -26.95 9.07 2.42
C ARG A 113 -25.65 8.71 1.71
N LEU A 114 -25.48 9.11 0.44
CA LEU A 114 -24.25 8.85 -0.31
C LEU A 114 -23.03 9.57 0.30
N LEU A 115 -23.19 10.83 0.71
CA LEU A 115 -22.13 11.60 1.35
C LEU A 115 -21.77 11.04 2.74
N ALA A 116 -22.77 10.63 3.52
CA ALA A 116 -22.55 9.94 4.78
C ALA A 116 -21.83 8.60 4.59
N ALA A 117 -22.22 7.82 3.57
CA ALA A 117 -21.54 6.58 3.20
C ALA A 117 -20.08 6.84 2.76
N ALA A 118 -19.83 7.88 1.96
CA ALA A 118 -18.48 8.26 1.54
C ALA A 118 -17.59 8.67 2.74
N SER A 119 -18.16 9.40 3.71
CA SER A 119 -17.50 9.74 4.96
C SER A 119 -17.10 8.49 5.75
N PHE A 120 -18.03 7.53 5.90
CA PHE A 120 -17.76 6.27 6.59
C PHE A 120 -16.70 5.44 5.88
N LEU A 121 -16.80 5.30 4.55
CA LEU A 121 -15.84 4.57 3.74
C LEU A 121 -14.43 5.18 3.80
N SER A 122 -14.33 6.51 3.88
CA SER A 122 -13.06 7.22 4.02
C SER A 122 -12.36 6.88 5.34
N VAL A 123 -13.10 6.68 6.43
CA VAL A 123 -12.53 6.27 7.73
C VAL A 123 -12.25 4.77 7.79
N SER A 124 -13.03 3.93 7.10
CA SER A 124 -12.86 2.47 7.12
C SER A 124 -11.57 1.98 6.50
N ILE A 125 -10.80 2.85 5.82
CA ILE A 125 -9.45 2.51 5.35
C ILE A 125 -8.52 2.12 6.51
N VAL A 126 -8.66 2.78 7.66
CA VAL A 126 -7.82 2.52 8.84
C VAL A 126 -8.00 1.08 9.35
N PRO A 127 -9.22 0.63 9.71
CA PRO A 127 -9.43 -0.75 10.13
C PRO A 127 -9.09 -1.76 9.04
N PHE A 128 -9.29 -1.45 7.76
CA PHE A 128 -8.85 -2.32 6.66
C PHE A 128 -7.33 -2.54 6.69
N THR A 129 -6.53 -1.48 6.78
CA THR A 129 -5.06 -1.59 6.85
C THR A 129 -4.61 -2.41 8.06
N PHE A 130 -5.19 -2.19 9.24
CA PHE A 130 -4.80 -2.91 10.46
C PHE A 130 -5.33 -4.35 10.55
N THR A 131 -6.39 -4.69 9.81
CA THR A 131 -6.99 -6.03 9.86
C THR A 131 -6.49 -6.92 8.73
N VAL A 132 -6.54 -6.42 7.49
CA VAL A 132 -6.26 -7.19 6.28
C VAL A 132 -4.79 -7.13 5.91
N MET A 133 -4.18 -5.95 5.99
CA MET A 133 -2.81 -5.74 5.51
C MET A 133 -1.73 -5.93 6.57
N LYS A 134 -2.09 -5.89 7.86
CA LYS A 134 -1.15 -5.90 8.98
C LYS A 134 -0.07 -6.98 8.86
N ARG A 135 -0.44 -8.23 8.63
CA ARG A 135 0.54 -9.33 8.48
C ARG A 135 1.54 -9.10 7.36
N THR A 136 1.09 -8.57 6.22
CA THR A 136 1.97 -8.28 5.08
C THR A 136 2.86 -7.07 5.37
N ASN A 137 2.31 -6.02 5.99
CA ASN A 137 3.06 -4.84 6.40
C ASN A 137 4.14 -5.19 7.44
N ASP A 138 3.79 -5.90 8.50
CA ASP A 138 4.70 -6.27 9.59
C ASP A 138 5.89 -7.08 9.05
N GLU A 139 5.64 -8.02 8.13
CA GLU A 139 6.70 -8.84 7.55
C GLU A 139 7.60 -8.04 6.60
N LEU A 140 7.04 -7.15 5.76
CA LEU A 140 7.85 -6.27 4.91
C LEU A 140 8.68 -5.27 5.73
N MET A 141 8.12 -4.72 6.82
CA MET A 141 8.83 -3.85 7.76
C MET A 141 9.99 -4.60 8.44
N ARG A 142 9.73 -5.82 8.93
CA ARG A 142 10.76 -6.67 9.53
C ARG A 142 11.94 -6.92 8.59
N ARG A 143 11.68 -7.20 7.31
CA ARG A 143 12.74 -7.42 6.31
C ARG A 143 13.53 -6.15 6.02
N ALA A 144 12.86 -5.01 5.96
CA ALA A 144 13.52 -3.71 5.79
C ALA A 144 14.40 -3.34 6.99
N ASP A 145 13.96 -3.66 8.21
CA ASP A 145 14.74 -3.46 9.44
C ASP A 145 15.95 -4.39 9.50
N SER A 146 15.78 -5.67 9.15
CA SER A 146 16.86 -6.66 9.11
C SER A 146 17.95 -6.25 8.10
N ALA A 147 17.54 -5.79 6.92
CA ALA A 147 18.41 -5.22 5.89
C ALA A 147 19.18 -3.98 6.37
N THR A 148 18.60 -3.18 7.26
CA THR A 148 19.26 -1.99 7.81
C THR A 148 20.30 -2.36 8.86
N LYS A 149 20.05 -3.42 9.63
CA LYS A 149 20.95 -3.92 10.68
C LYS A 149 22.05 -4.85 10.16
N GLY A 150 21.99 -5.25 8.89
CA GLY A 150 22.90 -6.24 8.32
C GLY A 150 22.71 -7.64 8.92
N GLU A 151 21.52 -7.91 9.46
CA GLU A 151 21.18 -9.20 10.04
C GLU A 151 20.69 -10.14 8.93
N GLU A 152 21.24 -11.36 8.88
CA GLU A 152 20.71 -12.40 8.00
C GLU A 152 19.26 -12.71 8.37
N ASP A 153 18.41 -12.90 7.35
CA ASP A 153 16.98 -13.16 7.51
C ASP A 153 16.72 -14.59 8.04
N LYS A 154 16.89 -14.77 9.36
CA LYS A 154 16.94 -16.09 10.01
C LYS A 154 15.57 -16.74 10.27
N ARG A 155 14.44 -16.12 9.88
CA ARG A 155 13.08 -16.63 10.22
C ARG A 155 12.41 -17.52 9.19
N ASN A 156 12.96 -17.67 7.98
CA ASN A 156 12.37 -18.54 6.96
C ASN A 156 12.46 -20.04 7.31
N ALA A 157 13.28 -20.43 8.29
CA ALA A 157 13.56 -21.83 8.61
C ALA A 157 12.48 -22.55 9.44
N GLY A 158 11.49 -21.83 10.01
CA GLY A 158 10.48 -22.42 10.91
C GLY A 158 9.04 -21.94 10.67
N ALA A 159 8.77 -21.21 9.58
CA ALA A 159 7.44 -20.71 9.28
C ALA A 159 6.53 -21.81 8.73
N GLU A 160 5.27 -21.83 9.18
CA GLU A 160 4.26 -22.77 8.68
C GLU A 160 4.00 -22.53 7.19
N LYS A 161 3.94 -23.62 6.40
CA LYS A 161 3.82 -23.56 4.94
C LYS A 161 2.52 -22.84 4.54
N GLY A 162 2.63 -21.74 3.80
CA GLY A 162 1.48 -20.93 3.36
C GLY A 162 1.27 -19.64 4.15
N THR A 163 2.08 -19.39 5.18
CA THR A 163 2.11 -18.12 5.91
C THR A 163 2.95 -17.05 5.17
N VAL A 164 2.73 -15.75 5.47
CA VAL A 164 3.38 -14.63 4.75
C VAL A 164 4.91 -14.66 4.91
N GLU A 165 5.37 -15.23 6.01
CA GLU A 165 6.76 -15.41 6.38
C GLU A 165 7.49 -16.30 5.38
N THR A 166 6.80 -17.25 4.72
CA THR A 166 7.40 -18.13 3.70
C THR A 166 7.57 -17.47 2.33
N TYR A 167 6.94 -16.31 2.10
CA TYR A 167 6.93 -15.67 0.78
C TYR A 167 8.26 -14.97 0.50
N GLN A 168 8.68 -14.94 -0.75
CA GLN A 168 9.81 -14.11 -1.14
C GLN A 168 9.42 -12.63 -1.09
N THR A 169 10.39 -11.72 -0.92
CA THR A 169 10.08 -10.29 -0.75
C THR A 169 9.32 -9.73 -1.95
N HIS A 170 9.62 -10.18 -3.16
CA HIS A 170 8.88 -9.78 -4.36
C HIS A 170 7.43 -10.27 -4.36
N ASP A 171 7.17 -11.50 -3.89
CA ASP A 171 5.81 -12.03 -3.77
C ASP A 171 5.00 -11.27 -2.71
N LEU A 172 5.64 -10.88 -1.60
CA LEU A 172 5.03 -10.02 -0.59
C LEU A 172 4.68 -8.64 -1.11
N LEU A 173 5.56 -8.02 -1.91
CA LEU A 173 5.30 -6.74 -2.55
C LEU A 173 4.13 -6.82 -3.54
N TRP A 174 4.06 -7.90 -4.33
CA TRP A 174 2.93 -8.16 -5.22
C TRP A 174 1.62 -8.36 -4.45
N ARG A 175 1.66 -9.16 -3.37
CA ARG A 175 0.51 -9.35 -2.48
C ARG A 175 0.07 -8.03 -1.87
N TRP A 176 1.02 -7.22 -1.38
CA TRP A 176 0.75 -5.91 -0.81
C TRP A 176 0.06 -4.99 -1.82
N ALA A 177 0.57 -4.93 -3.05
CA ALA A 177 -0.04 -4.15 -4.14
C ALA A 177 -1.48 -4.60 -4.43
N LYS A 178 -1.70 -5.92 -4.50
CA LYS A 178 -3.03 -6.52 -4.72
C LYS A 178 -4.01 -6.17 -3.59
N LEU A 179 -3.57 -6.24 -2.34
CA LEU A 179 -4.42 -5.94 -1.17
C LEU A 179 -4.83 -4.47 -1.09
N ASN A 180 -4.02 -3.52 -1.56
CA ASN A 180 -4.40 -2.10 -1.60
C ASN A 180 -5.51 -1.77 -2.60
N PHE A 181 -5.87 -2.71 -3.48
CA PHE A 181 -6.88 -2.52 -4.53
C PHE A 181 -8.13 -3.38 -4.34
N MET A 182 -8.16 -4.27 -3.33
CA MET A 182 -9.35 -5.03 -2.95
C MET A 182 -10.25 -4.19 -2.05
#